data_AF-A0A0W7YTI8-F1
#
_entry.id   AF-A0A0W7YTI8-F1
#
_cell.length_a   1.000
_cell.length_b   1.000
_cell.length_c   1.000
_cell.angle_alpha   90.00
_cell.angle_beta   90.00
_cell.angle_gamma   90.00
#
_symmetry.space_group_name_H-M   'P 1'
#
loop_
_entity.id
_entity.type
_entity.pdbx_description
1 polymer ?
#
loop_
_entity_poly.entity_id
_entity_poly.type
_entity_poly.pdbx_seq_one_letter_code
_entity_poly.pdbx_strand_id
1 'polypeptide(L)'
;MRNAVWFRALGAILVGTAMAMPAGPLQARTQQQAQYIETVSLAELPSQARTTYRRIHQGGPFPYEKDGSVFGNRERLLPAQKRGYYREYTVKTPWARDRGARRIVCGGEPPTQPEACYYTSDHYNSFRKITP
;
A
#
# COMPACT_ATOMS: atom_id res chain seq x y z
N MET A 1 -36.73 -74.69 -11.10
CA MET A 1 -36.06 -75.51 -12.15
C MET A 1 -35.78 -74.58 -13.32
N ARG A 2 -34.53 -74.12 -13.50
CA ARG A 2 -33.57 -74.62 -14.52
C ARG A 2 -34.17 -74.53 -15.95
N ASN A 3 -33.66 -73.86 -16.97
CA ASN A 3 -32.35 -73.27 -17.30
C ASN A 3 -32.48 -72.38 -18.57
N ALA A 4 -31.60 -71.37 -18.70
CA ALA A 4 -30.79 -70.90 -19.85
C ALA A 4 -31.27 -71.17 -21.32
N VAL A 5 -31.09 -70.28 -22.31
CA VAL A 5 -29.77 -69.91 -22.88
C VAL A 5 -29.84 -68.69 -23.85
N TRP A 6 -28.96 -67.71 -23.62
CA TRP A 6 -28.08 -66.90 -24.50
C TRP A 6 -28.56 -66.31 -25.85
N PHE A 7 -28.43 -64.98 -25.96
CA PHE A 7 -27.97 -64.29 -27.18
C PHE A 7 -26.93 -63.21 -26.82
N ARG A 8 -25.81 -63.20 -27.55
CA ARG A 8 -24.71 -62.22 -27.44
C ARG A 8 -24.94 -61.08 -28.43
N ALA A 9 -24.74 -59.83 -28.03
CA ALA A 9 -24.26 -58.70 -28.85
C ALA A 9 -23.99 -57.51 -27.90
N LEU A 10 -22.72 -57.17 -27.62
CA LEU A 10 -21.95 -56.06 -28.24
C LEU A 10 -22.58 -54.68 -28.05
N GLY A 11 -21.94 -53.83 -27.23
CA GLY A 11 -22.34 -52.43 -27.07
C GLY A 11 -21.39 -51.62 -26.17
N ALA A 12 -20.32 -51.10 -26.79
CA ALA A 12 -19.54 -49.91 -26.45
C ALA A 12 -19.07 -49.64 -25.01
N ILE A 13 -17.74 -49.69 -24.87
CA ILE A 13 -16.94 -49.00 -23.85
C ILE A 13 -17.06 -47.48 -24.03
N LEU A 14 -17.35 -46.75 -22.97
CA LEU A 14 -16.97 -45.33 -22.83
C LEU A 14 -16.30 -45.12 -21.46
N VAL A 15 -14.98 -45.33 -21.43
CA VAL A 15 -14.13 -44.84 -20.35
C VAL A 15 -13.89 -43.35 -20.63
N GLY A 16 -14.59 -42.48 -19.92
CA GLY A 16 -14.32 -41.04 -19.94
C GLY A 16 -12.98 -40.76 -19.26
N THR A 17 -11.95 -40.49 -20.05
CA THR A 17 -10.67 -39.99 -19.55
C THR A 17 -10.83 -38.53 -19.14
N ALA A 18 -10.84 -38.27 -17.84
CA ALA A 18 -10.74 -36.92 -17.31
C ALA A 18 -9.32 -36.39 -17.56
N MET A 19 -9.17 -35.47 -18.51
CA MET A 19 -7.91 -34.72 -18.68
C MET A 19 -7.69 -33.81 -17.48
N ALA A 20 -6.73 -34.17 -16.63
CA ALA A 20 -6.21 -33.29 -15.60
C ALA A 20 -5.37 -32.19 -16.28
N MET A 21 -5.88 -30.95 -16.26
CA MET A 21 -5.13 -29.77 -16.69
C MET A 21 -4.07 -29.42 -15.63
N PRO A 22 -2.77 -29.29 -15.97
CA PRO A 22 -1.80 -28.78 -15.04
C PRO A 22 -2.06 -27.29 -14.83
N ALA A 23 -2.44 -26.91 -13.60
CA ALA A 23 -2.43 -25.52 -13.17
C ALA A 23 -0.97 -25.06 -13.14
N GLY A 24 -0.51 -24.47 -14.24
CA GLY A 24 0.78 -23.78 -14.29
C GLY A 24 0.81 -22.67 -13.23
N PRO A 25 1.99 -22.34 -12.66
CA PRO A 25 2.08 -21.31 -11.65
C PRO A 25 1.57 -19.98 -12.23
N LEU A 26 0.51 -19.44 -11.62
CA LEU A 26 0.10 -18.05 -11.79
C LEU A 26 1.22 -17.19 -11.18
N GLN A 27 2.26 -16.93 -11.96
CA GLN A 27 3.25 -15.94 -11.60
C GLN A 27 2.59 -14.59 -11.80
N ALA A 28 1.89 -14.12 -10.77
CA ALA A 28 1.40 -12.76 -10.67
C ALA A 28 2.61 -11.86 -10.84
N ARG A 29 2.73 -11.30 -12.04
CA ARG A 29 3.80 -10.38 -12.40
C ARG A 29 3.47 -9.04 -11.74
N THR A 30 3.59 -8.96 -10.42
CA THR A 30 3.77 -7.68 -9.73
C THR A 30 5.20 -7.23 -10.03
N GLN A 31 5.45 -6.90 -11.30
CA GLN A 31 6.39 -5.84 -11.60
C GLN A 31 5.77 -4.61 -10.96
N GLN A 32 6.17 -4.37 -9.71
CA GLN A 32 5.96 -3.15 -8.99
C GLN A 32 6.54 -2.09 -9.92
N GLN A 33 5.69 -1.47 -10.75
CA GLN A 33 6.07 -0.29 -11.51
C GLN A 33 6.63 0.63 -10.44
N ALA A 34 7.95 0.83 -10.46
CA ALA A 34 8.61 1.69 -9.50
C ALA A 34 8.01 3.07 -9.75
N GLN A 35 7.05 3.45 -8.92
CA GLN A 35 6.43 4.76 -9.00
C GLN A 35 7.56 5.74 -8.81
N TYR A 36 7.82 6.53 -9.84
CA TYR A 36 8.78 7.60 -9.75
C TYR A 36 8.19 8.65 -8.81
N ILE A 37 8.71 8.69 -7.60
CA ILE A 37 8.39 9.71 -6.60
C ILE A 37 9.58 10.65 -6.57
N GLU A 38 9.35 11.91 -6.93
CA GLU A 38 10.37 12.96 -6.87
C GLU A 38 10.93 13.05 -5.44
N THR A 39 12.22 13.31 -5.31
CA THR A 39 12.89 13.47 -4.01
C THR A 39 13.07 14.95 -3.68
N VAL A 40 13.00 15.30 -2.41
CA VAL A 40 13.30 16.64 -1.90
C VAL A 40 14.12 16.53 -0.62
N SER A 41 15.16 17.36 -0.47
CA SER A 41 15.94 17.35 0.76
C SER A 41 15.14 17.94 1.93
N LEU A 42 15.39 17.45 3.15
CA LEU A 42 14.76 17.98 4.35
C LEU A 42 15.05 19.49 4.51
N ALA A 43 16.25 19.93 4.12
CA ALA A 43 16.67 21.33 4.19
C ALA A 43 15.82 22.26 3.28
N GLU A 44 15.41 21.80 2.10
CA GLU A 44 14.61 22.56 1.13
C GLU A 44 13.12 22.66 1.52
N LEU A 45 12.64 21.82 2.44
CA LEU A 45 11.25 21.88 2.89
C LEU A 45 10.96 23.17 3.68
N PRO A 46 9.70 23.65 3.69
CA PRO A 46 9.29 24.74 4.57
C PRO A 46 9.66 24.48 6.04
N SER A 47 9.98 25.53 6.80
CA SER A 47 10.41 25.40 8.21
C SER A 47 9.39 24.65 9.10
N GLN A 48 8.10 24.80 8.79
CA GLN A 48 7.02 24.09 9.47
C GLN A 48 7.08 22.58 9.21
N ALA A 49 7.42 22.17 7.98
CA ALA A 49 7.57 20.75 7.63
C ALA A 49 8.78 20.13 8.35
N ARG A 50 9.92 20.84 8.39
CA ARG A 50 11.10 20.40 9.16
C ARG A 50 10.80 20.23 10.65
N THR A 51 9.99 21.13 11.20
CA THR A 51 9.53 21.06 12.59
C THR A 51 8.64 19.83 12.83
N THR A 52 7.68 19.57 11.94
CA THR A 52 6.84 18.37 12.00
C THR A 52 7.69 17.10 11.87
N TYR A 53 8.63 17.05 10.92
CA TYR A 53 9.55 15.93 10.73
C TYR A 53 10.30 15.56 12.01
N ARG A 54 10.87 16.56 12.69
CA ARG A 54 11.55 16.35 13.99
C ARG A 54 10.61 15.83 15.07
N ARG A 55 9.39 16.37 15.17
CA ARG A 55 8.39 15.90 16.14
C ARG A 55 7.98 14.45 15.91
N ILE A 56 7.89 14.01 14.65
CA ILE A 56 7.60 12.61 14.32
C ILE A 56 8.64 11.70 14.94
N HIS A 57 9.93 12.03 14.77
CA HIS A 57 11.04 11.24 15.34
C HIS A 57 11.09 11.31 16.88
N GLN A 58 10.58 12.39 17.47
CA GLN A 58 10.47 12.55 18.93
C GLN A 58 9.21 11.90 19.53
N GLY A 59 8.26 11.47 18.71
CA GLY A 59 6.97 10.92 19.19
C GLY A 59 5.95 11.98 19.62
N GLY A 60 6.12 13.24 19.22
CA GLY A 60 5.20 14.34 19.56
C GLY A 60 5.78 15.33 20.59
N PRO A 61 4.93 16.13 21.26
CA PRO A 61 3.47 16.18 21.12
C PRO A 61 3.03 16.71 19.74
N PHE A 62 1.87 16.26 19.28
CA PHE A 62 1.30 16.69 18.01
C PHE A 62 0.14 17.69 18.21
N PRO A 63 0.11 18.80 17.45
CA PRO A 63 -0.85 19.87 17.69
C PRO A 63 -2.26 19.62 17.13
N TYR A 64 -2.45 18.61 16.27
CA TYR A 64 -3.74 18.33 15.66
C TYR A 64 -4.19 16.90 15.94
N GLU A 65 -5.50 16.72 16.16
CA GLU A 65 -6.12 15.43 16.52
C GLU A 65 -5.87 14.31 15.49
N LYS A 66 -5.68 14.65 14.22
CA LYS A 66 -5.42 13.67 13.15
C LYS A 66 -3.95 13.29 13.02
N ASP A 67 -3.04 13.97 13.71
CA ASP A 67 -1.61 13.67 13.59
C ASP A 67 -1.29 12.32 14.21
N GLY A 68 -0.59 11.47 13.46
CA GLY A 68 -0.27 10.08 13.83
C GLY A 68 -1.35 9.06 13.46
N SER A 69 -2.49 9.50 12.92
CA SER A 69 -3.52 8.60 12.43
C SER A 69 -3.08 7.88 11.15
N VAL A 70 -3.67 6.71 10.88
CA VAL A 70 -3.29 5.85 9.75
C VAL A 70 -3.63 6.53 8.43
N PHE A 71 -2.64 6.65 7.55
CA PHE A 71 -2.83 7.04 6.16
C PHE A 71 -3.07 5.80 5.29
N GLY A 72 -4.20 5.77 4.59
CA GLY A 72 -4.66 4.57 3.88
C GLY A 72 -3.98 4.30 2.54
N ASN A 73 -3.33 5.29 1.92
CA ASN A 73 -2.75 5.20 0.58
C ASN A 73 -3.70 4.57 -0.46
N ARG A 74 -4.97 5.03 -0.52
CA ARG A 74 -6.02 4.40 -1.34
C ARG A 74 -5.80 4.65 -2.83
N GLU A 75 -5.29 5.83 -3.15
CA GLU A 75 -4.91 6.32 -4.47
C GLU A 75 -3.60 5.70 -4.94
N ARG A 76 -2.91 4.95 -4.05
CA ARG A 76 -1.66 4.23 -4.32
C ARG A 76 -0.59 5.13 -4.93
N LEU A 77 -0.43 6.35 -4.41
CA LEU A 77 0.63 7.27 -4.84
C LEU A 77 1.96 7.03 -4.10
N LEU A 78 1.91 6.31 -2.98
CA LEU A 78 3.08 5.81 -2.25
C LEU A 78 3.25 4.31 -2.52
N PRO A 79 4.44 3.73 -2.29
CA PRO A 79 4.67 2.30 -2.45
C PRO A 79 3.63 1.45 -1.71
N ALA A 80 3.23 0.34 -2.32
CA ALA A 80 2.30 -0.61 -1.70
C ALA A 80 2.92 -1.23 -0.45
N GLN A 81 2.23 -1.11 0.69
CA GLN A 81 2.67 -1.59 2.00
C GLN A 81 1.49 -2.17 2.79
N LYS A 82 1.78 -2.89 3.88
CA LYS A 82 0.75 -3.45 4.78
C LYS A 82 -0.14 -2.34 5.37
N ARG A 83 -1.39 -2.66 5.70
CA ARG A 83 -2.32 -1.72 6.36
C ARG A 83 -1.71 -1.23 7.68
N GLY A 84 -1.83 0.07 7.95
CA GLY A 84 -1.27 0.69 9.16
C GLY A 84 0.20 1.09 9.05
N TYR A 85 0.88 0.76 7.94
CA TYR A 85 2.29 1.12 7.73
C TYR A 85 2.49 2.64 7.69
N TYR A 86 1.59 3.38 7.04
CA TYR A 86 1.70 4.83 6.89
C TYR A 86 0.88 5.59 7.95
N ARG A 87 1.44 6.71 8.42
CA ARG A 87 0.79 7.68 9.31
C ARG A 87 0.91 9.09 8.76
N GLU A 88 -0.13 9.88 8.95
CA GLU A 88 -0.17 11.28 8.49
C GLU A 88 0.06 12.29 9.61
N TYR A 89 0.71 13.40 9.27
CA TYR A 89 1.00 14.49 10.18
C TYR A 89 0.80 15.83 9.48
N THR A 90 0.17 16.76 10.19
CA THR A 90 -0.13 18.09 9.68
C THR A 90 1.15 18.93 9.63
N VAL A 91 1.34 19.59 8.49
CA VAL A 91 2.31 20.68 8.37
C VAL A 91 1.55 21.99 8.43
N LYS A 92 1.81 22.79 9.47
CA LYS A 92 1.12 24.07 9.64
C LYS A 92 1.34 24.96 8.43
N THR A 93 0.25 25.45 7.84
CA THR A 93 0.30 26.51 6.83
C THR A 93 0.14 27.84 7.56
N PRO A 94 1.10 28.77 7.47
CA PRO A 94 0.95 30.09 8.09
C PRO A 94 -0.36 30.75 7.68
N TRP A 95 -1.03 31.41 8.63
CA TRP A 95 -2.29 32.15 8.45
C TRP A 95 -3.53 31.33 8.10
N ALA A 96 -3.40 30.03 7.81
CA ALA A 96 -4.54 29.15 7.63
C ALA A 96 -5.33 29.06 8.95
N ARG A 97 -6.67 29.20 8.84
CA ARG A 97 -7.60 29.02 9.97
C ARG A 97 -7.89 27.54 10.26
N ASP A 98 -7.59 26.68 9.30
CA ASP A 98 -7.72 25.23 9.40
C ASP A 98 -6.34 24.55 9.37
N ARG A 99 -6.32 23.24 9.17
CA ARG A 99 -5.08 22.43 9.06
C ARG A 99 -4.30 22.70 7.77
N GLY A 100 -4.86 23.41 6.80
CA GLY A 100 -4.31 23.58 5.46
C GLY A 100 -4.18 22.27 4.67
N ALA A 101 -3.54 22.34 3.50
CA ALA A 101 -3.35 21.20 2.59
C ALA A 101 -2.03 20.41 2.82
N ARG A 102 -1.08 20.98 3.57
CA ARG A 102 0.28 20.44 3.68
C ARG A 102 0.37 19.32 4.71
N ARG A 103 1.03 18.22 4.35
CA ARG A 103 1.21 17.05 5.24
C ARG A 103 2.58 16.42 5.07
N ILE A 104 3.01 15.70 6.11
CA ILE A 104 4.04 14.67 6.01
C ILE A 104 3.36 13.33 6.26
N VAL A 105 3.63 12.34 5.39
CA VAL A 105 3.23 10.95 5.58
C VAL A 105 4.49 10.14 5.79
N CYS A 106 4.61 9.46 6.93
CA CYS A 106 5.75 8.60 7.22
C CYS A 106 5.32 7.15 7.32
N GLY A 107 6.15 6.25 6.81
CA GLY A 107 5.95 4.81 6.85
C GLY A 107 7.04 4.11 7.65
N GLY A 108 6.68 3.02 8.32
CA GLY A 108 7.60 2.20 9.12
C GLY A 108 7.04 1.83 10.49
N GLU A 109 7.72 0.91 11.16
CA GLU A 109 7.44 0.50 12.54
C GLU A 109 8.77 0.42 13.31
N PRO A 110 8.92 1.13 14.46
CA PRO A 110 7.93 1.96 15.13
C PRO A 110 7.69 3.33 14.45
N PRO A 111 6.56 4.02 14.71
CA PRO A 111 6.24 5.32 14.11
C PRO A 111 7.28 6.43 14.33
N THR A 112 8.09 6.32 15.38
CA THR A 112 9.15 7.26 15.73
C THR A 112 10.47 7.01 15.00
N GLN A 113 10.57 5.89 14.27
CA GLN A 113 11.72 5.52 13.44
C GLN A 113 11.25 5.17 12.02
N PRO A 114 10.73 6.16 11.27
CA PRO A 114 10.18 5.89 9.95
C PRO A 114 11.26 5.45 8.97
N GLU A 115 10.96 4.44 8.15
CA GLU A 115 11.82 3.96 7.06
C GLU A 115 11.84 4.96 5.89
N ALA A 116 10.72 5.68 5.69
CA ALA A 116 10.60 6.73 4.70
C ALA A 116 9.52 7.75 5.10
N CYS A 117 9.76 9.01 4.77
CA CYS A 117 8.77 10.07 4.90
C CYS A 117 8.55 10.77 3.56
N TYR A 118 7.33 11.24 3.33
CA TYR A 118 6.88 11.88 2.11
C TYR A 118 6.19 13.19 2.44
N TYR A 119 6.48 14.23 1.69
CA TYR A 119 5.85 15.54 1.80
C TYR A 119 4.82 15.72 0.71
N THR A 120 3.64 16.23 1.07
CA THR A 120 2.63 16.73 0.14
C THR A 120 2.29 18.17 0.49
N SER A 121 2.20 19.02 -0.53
CA SER A 121 1.77 20.42 -0.38
C SER A 121 0.32 20.65 -0.81
N ASP A 122 -0.33 19.63 -1.34
CA ASP A 122 -1.56 19.71 -2.12
C ASP A 122 -2.62 18.69 -1.67
N HIS A 123 -2.61 18.34 -0.38
CA HIS A 123 -3.59 17.46 0.25
C HIS A 123 -3.64 16.05 -0.40
N TYR A 124 -2.48 15.41 -0.47
CA TYR A 124 -2.28 14.04 -0.95
C TYR A 124 -2.46 13.84 -2.47
N ASN A 125 -2.55 14.90 -3.27
CA ASN A 125 -2.62 14.79 -4.73
C ASN A 125 -1.27 14.45 -5.37
N SER A 126 -0.16 14.88 -4.74
CA SER A 126 1.20 14.53 -5.14
C SER A 126 2.11 14.38 -3.92
N PHE A 127 3.21 13.64 -4.10
CA PHE A 127 4.19 13.38 -3.04
C PHE A 127 5.61 13.57 -3.53
N ARG A 128 6.46 14.03 -2.61
CA ARG A 128 7.90 13.99 -2.75
C ARG A 128 8.53 13.24 -1.58
N LYS A 129 9.45 12.31 -1.86
CA LYS A 129 10.17 11.57 -0.82
C LYS A 129 11.20 12.49 -0.16
N ILE A 130 11.15 12.58 1.16
CA ILE A 130 12.07 13.40 1.95
C ILE A 130 13.40 12.65 2.09
N THR A 131 14.50 13.31 1.74
CA THR A 131 15.86 12.82 2.02
C THR A 131 16.46 13.68 3.15
N PRO A 132 16.75 13.09 4.33
CA PRO A 132 17.25 13.83 5.50
C PRO A 132 18.57 14.56 5.28
#